data_AF-A0A564UJI6-F1
#
_entry.id   AF-A0A564UJI6-F1
#
_cell.length_a   1.000
_cell.length_b   1.000
_cell.length_c   1.000
_cell.angle_alpha   90.00
_cell.angle_beta   90.00
_cell.angle_gamma   90.00
#
_symmetry.space_group_name_H-M   'P 1'
#
loop_
_entity.id
_entity.type
_entity.pdbx_description
1 polymer ?
#
loop_
_entity_poly.entity_id
_entity_poly.type
_entity_poly.pdbx_seq_one_letter_code
_entity_poly.pdbx_strand_id
1 'polypeptide(L)'
;MVDPMPLRCEIFEMMREYVGAKLAKKVTNVVDVLKLAAQVEDFPPVTDRIALANGTLYLDGTFQEGKPEIVRNRLPVKYDPKAPQPTHWLRFLYDLLYPEDIPTVQEFIGYCLIPSDNAHVR
;
A
#
# COMPACT_ATOMS: atom_id res chain seq x y z
N MET A 1 10.30 -9.50 3.64
CA MET A 1 10.31 -10.54 2.59
C MET A 1 9.25 -11.56 2.96
N VAL A 2 8.23 -11.79 2.14
CA VAL A 2 7.19 -12.80 2.42
C VAL A 2 7.83 -14.18 2.29
N ASP A 3 7.58 -15.08 3.24
CA ASP A 3 8.05 -16.46 3.16
C ASP A 3 7.41 -17.16 1.95
N PRO A 4 8.17 -17.68 0.97
CA PRO A 4 7.60 -18.37 -0.19
C PRO A 4 7.09 -19.79 0.16
N MET A 5 7.35 -20.29 1.37
CA MET A 5 6.98 -21.66 1.76
C MET A 5 5.48 -21.97 1.62
N PRO A 6 4.53 -21.10 2.04
CA PRO A 6 3.11 -21.37 1.87
C PRO A 6 2.70 -21.54 0.40
N LEU A 7 3.19 -20.67 -0.48
CA LEU A 7 2.93 -20.74 -1.92
C LEU A 7 3.52 -22.03 -2.54
N ARG A 8 4.73 -22.42 -2.11
CA ARG A 8 5.36 -23.66 -2.57
C ARG A 8 4.54 -24.88 -2.15
N CYS A 9 4.01 -24.90 -0.93
CA CYS A 9 3.13 -25.97 -0.45
C CYS A 9 1.83 -26.03 -1.27
N GLU A 10 1.20 -24.89 -1.54
CA GLU A 10 -0.02 -24.84 -2.35
C GLU A 10 0.19 -25.37 -3.77
N ILE A 11 1.26 -24.92 -4.44
CA ILE A 11 1.64 -25.40 -5.79
C ILE A 11 1.98 -26.89 -5.77
N PHE A 12 2.65 -27.37 -4.72
CA PHE A 12 2.95 -28.79 -4.56
C PHE A 12 1.66 -29.62 -4.52
N GLU A 13 0.69 -29.23 -3.69
CA GLU A 13 -0.58 -29.95 -3.57
C GLU A 13 -1.37 -29.96 -4.88
N MET A 14 -1.41 -28.83 -5.61
CA MET A 14 -2.05 -28.76 -6.93
C MET A 14 -1.42 -29.69 -7.97
N MET A 15 -0.10 -29.88 -7.91
CA MET A 15 0.65 -30.62 -8.94
C MET A 15 0.89 -32.09 -8.59
N ARG A 16 0.70 -32.49 -7.32
CA ARG A 16 1.13 -33.82 -6.82
C ARG A 16 0.48 -35.00 -7.53
N GLU A 17 -0.76 -34.85 -7.97
CA GLU A 17 -1.53 -35.91 -8.62
C GLU A 17 -1.23 -36.03 -10.13
N TYR A 18 -0.62 -35.00 -10.71
CA TYR A 18 -0.36 -34.90 -12.15
C TYR A 18 1.13 -35.06 -12.51
N VAL A 19 2.03 -34.97 -11.52
CA VAL A 19 3.48 -34.97 -11.73
C VAL A 19 4.14 -36.13 -10.98
N GLY A 20 4.52 -37.17 -11.72
CA GLY A 20 5.11 -38.38 -11.12
C GLY A 20 6.57 -38.23 -10.64
N ALA A 21 7.41 -37.43 -11.31
CA ALA A 21 8.84 -37.33 -10.98
C ALA A 21 9.32 -35.90 -10.79
N LYS A 22 10.25 -35.71 -9.84
CA LYS A 22 10.93 -34.44 -9.56
C LYS A 22 9.98 -33.29 -9.21
N LEU A 23 8.85 -33.58 -8.57
CA LEU A 23 7.80 -32.61 -8.22
C LEU A 23 8.35 -31.38 -7.49
N ALA A 24 9.16 -31.54 -6.45
CA ALA A 24 9.76 -30.42 -5.72
C ALA A 24 10.59 -29.47 -6.61
N LYS A 25 11.33 -30.02 -7.59
CA LYS A 25 12.06 -29.23 -8.57
C LYS A 25 11.12 -28.48 -9.52
N LYS A 26 10.02 -29.12 -9.95
CA LYS A 26 9.01 -28.45 -10.78
C LYS A 26 8.31 -27.31 -10.03
N VAL A 27 7.95 -27.50 -8.76
CA VAL A 27 7.38 -26.45 -7.90
C VAL A 27 8.33 -25.24 -7.82
N THR A 28 9.62 -25.49 -7.62
CA THR A 28 10.63 -24.41 -7.58
C THR A 28 10.68 -23.66 -8.92
N ASN A 29 10.75 -24.38 -10.03
CA ASN A 29 10.76 -23.77 -11.36
C ASN A 29 9.50 -22.95 -11.65
N VAL A 30 8.31 -23.43 -11.25
CA VAL A 30 7.04 -22.69 -11.41
C VAL A 30 7.09 -21.39 -10.62
N VAL A 31 7.53 -21.43 -9.36
CA VAL A 31 7.69 -20.21 -8.54
C VAL A 31 8.67 -19.24 -9.19
N ASP A 32 9.77 -19.72 -9.76
CA ASP A 32 10.75 -18.85 -10.42
C ASP A 32 10.21 -18.22 -11.70
N VAL A 33 9.45 -18.97 -12.52
CA VAL A 33 8.75 -18.42 -13.69
C VAL A 33 7.69 -17.41 -13.28
N LEU A 34 6.94 -17.67 -12.20
CA LEU A 34 5.95 -16.72 -11.67
C LEU A 34 6.60 -15.42 -11.21
N LYS A 35 7.77 -15.49 -10.55
CA LYS A 35 8.52 -14.28 -10.17
C LYS A 35 8.95 -13.46 -11.38
N LEU A 36 9.42 -14.12 -12.45
CA LEU A 36 9.79 -13.45 -13.69
C LEU A 36 8.56 -12.80 -14.37
N ALA A 37 7.43 -13.52 -14.41
CA ALA A 37 6.20 -13.04 -15.02
C ALA A 37 5.52 -11.91 -14.21
N ALA A 38 5.66 -11.94 -12.88
CA ALA A 38 5.13 -10.92 -11.97
C ALA A 38 6.11 -9.75 -11.75
N GLN A 39 7.28 -9.76 -12.38
CA GLN A 39 8.23 -8.66 -12.30
C GLN A 39 7.65 -7.45 -13.03
N VAL A 40 7.55 -6.34 -12.32
CA VAL A 40 7.14 -5.03 -12.87
C VAL A 40 8.35 -4.12 -12.77
N GLU A 41 8.66 -3.38 -13.85
CA GLU A 41 9.79 -2.44 -13.87
C GLU A 41 9.63 -1.36 -12.81
N ASP A 42 8.42 -0.79 -12.71
CA ASP A 42 8.05 0.15 -11.68
C ASP A 42 6.54 0.17 -11.45
N PHE A 43 6.11 0.44 -10.22
CA PHE A 43 4.71 0.68 -9.90
C PHE A 43 4.42 2.16 -10.06
N PRO A 44 3.73 2.65 -11.10
CA PRO A 44 3.55 4.09 -11.26
C PRO A 44 2.93 4.73 -10.01
N PRO A 45 3.37 5.95 -9.63
CA PRO A 45 2.75 6.66 -8.52
C PRO A 45 1.28 6.90 -8.81
N VAL A 46 0.42 6.54 -7.85
CA VAL A 46 -1.01 6.78 -7.93
C VAL A 46 -1.34 7.95 -7.03
N THR A 47 -1.70 9.08 -7.63
CA THR A 47 -1.76 10.38 -6.94
C THR A 47 -3.18 10.81 -6.54
N ASP A 48 -4.18 9.99 -6.83
CA ASP A 48 -5.60 10.25 -6.54
C ASP A 48 -6.07 9.62 -5.23
N ARG A 49 -5.17 8.96 -4.48
CA ARG A 49 -5.53 8.16 -3.30
C ARG A 49 -4.41 8.04 -2.27
N ILE A 50 -4.80 7.72 -1.05
CA ILE A 50 -3.94 7.41 0.09
C ILE A 50 -4.26 6.00 0.58
N ALA A 51 -3.27 5.11 0.60
CA ALA A 51 -3.43 3.76 1.11
C ALA A 51 -3.21 3.71 2.64
N LEU A 52 -4.23 3.22 3.35
CA LEU A 52 -4.32 3.21 4.81
C LEU A 52 -4.37 1.77 5.34
N ALA A 53 -4.32 1.59 6.66
CA ALA A 53 -4.25 0.27 7.30
C ALA A 53 -5.52 -0.57 7.13
N ASN A 54 -6.67 0.07 6.88
CA ASN A 54 -7.98 -0.57 6.72
C ASN A 54 -8.60 -0.33 5.33
N GLY A 55 -7.93 0.38 4.42
CA GLY A 55 -8.55 0.76 3.16
C GLY A 55 -7.73 1.68 2.29
N THR A 56 -8.42 2.31 1.36
CA THR A 56 -7.90 3.33 0.45
C THR A 56 -8.85 4.52 0.50
N LEU A 57 -8.32 5.71 0.81
CA LEU A 57 -9.04 6.98 0.80
C LEU A 57 -8.73 7.72 -0.50
N TYR A 58 -9.74 8.08 -1.27
CA TYR A 58 -9.61 8.83 -2.51
C TYR A 58 -9.73 10.34 -2.24
N LEU A 59 -9.12 11.17 -3.10
CA LEU A 59 -9.14 12.63 -2.95
C LEU A 59 -10.55 13.24 -3.06
N ASP A 60 -11.51 12.52 -3.65
CA ASP A 60 -12.92 12.91 -3.69
C ASP A 60 -13.67 12.65 -2.37
N GLY A 61 -12.98 12.08 -1.37
CA GLY A 61 -13.52 11.75 -0.05
C GLY A 61 -14.14 10.36 0.05
N THR A 62 -14.17 9.58 -1.04
CA THR A 62 -14.66 8.19 -1.00
C THR A 62 -13.65 7.27 -0.31
N PHE A 63 -14.15 6.30 0.45
CA PHE A 63 -13.31 5.33 1.15
C PHE A 63 -13.68 3.91 0.74
N GLN A 64 -12.69 3.16 0.29
CA GLN A 64 -12.82 1.74 -0.03
C GLN A 64 -12.18 0.92 1.09
N GLU A 65 -12.98 0.11 1.78
CA GLU A 65 -12.49 -0.79 2.81
C GLU A 65 -11.74 -1.99 2.22
N GLY A 66 -10.72 -2.47 2.93
CA GLY A 66 -9.91 -3.62 2.55
C GLY A 66 -8.58 -3.27 1.88
N LYS A 67 -7.78 -4.29 1.58
CA LYS A 67 -6.46 -4.12 0.95
C LYS A 67 -6.41 -4.88 -0.38
N PRO A 68 -7.25 -4.50 -1.36
CA PRO A 68 -7.36 -5.24 -2.62
C PRO A 68 -6.07 -5.16 -3.45
N GLU A 69 -5.30 -4.07 -3.29
CA GLU A 69 -4.17 -3.75 -4.16
C GLU A 69 -2.83 -3.77 -3.42
N ILE A 70 -1.80 -4.22 -4.13
CA ILE A 70 -0.39 -4.00 -3.76
C ILE A 70 -0.07 -2.54 -4.07
N VAL A 71 0.45 -1.83 -3.07
CA VAL A 71 0.74 -0.39 -3.15
C VAL A 71 2.19 -0.12 -2.76
N ARG A 72 2.79 0.95 -3.30
CA ARG A 72 4.16 1.38 -2.95
C ARG A 72 4.31 1.70 -1.47
N ASN A 73 3.36 2.43 -0.90
CA ASN A 73 3.34 2.84 0.49
C ASN A 73 1.95 2.61 1.08
N ARG A 74 1.88 2.12 2.32
CA ARG A 74 0.64 1.99 3.08
C ARG A 74 0.88 2.52 4.49
N LEU A 75 0.15 3.57 4.84
CA LEU A 75 0.26 4.15 6.18
C LEU A 75 -0.33 3.16 7.22
N PRO A 76 0.34 2.95 8.36
CA PRO A 76 -0.13 2.06 9.42
C PRO A 76 -1.24 2.68 10.28
N VAL A 77 -2.05 3.56 9.69
CA VAL A 77 -3.13 4.30 10.36
C VAL A 77 -4.47 3.86 9.78
N LYS A 78 -5.46 3.64 10.65
CA LYS A 78 -6.83 3.31 10.23
C LYS A 78 -7.60 4.60 9.97
N TYR A 79 -8.27 4.66 8.83
CA TYR A 79 -9.24 5.70 8.55
C TYR A 79 -10.50 5.49 9.36
N ASP A 80 -10.99 6.55 9.99
CA ASP A 80 -12.31 6.59 10.62
C ASP A 80 -13.01 7.89 10.21
N PRO A 81 -14.05 7.83 9.35
CA PRO A 81 -14.78 9.03 8.93
C PRO A 81 -15.59 9.66 10.09
N LYS A 82 -15.73 8.96 11.22
CA LYS A 82 -16.40 9.44 12.44
C LYS A 82 -15.41 9.90 13.51
N ALA A 83 -14.12 9.96 13.20
CA ALA A 83 -13.11 10.45 14.12
C ALA A 83 -13.48 11.86 14.62
N PRO A 84 -13.30 12.16 15.91
CA PRO A 84 -13.53 13.50 16.42
C PRO A 84 -12.55 14.49 15.78
N GLN A 85 -12.93 15.77 15.77
CA GLN A 85 -12.06 16.83 15.27
C GLN A 85 -10.71 16.81 16.01
N PRO A 86 -9.57 16.90 15.28
CA PRO A 86 -8.24 16.79 15.88
C PRO A 86 -7.83 18.10 16.60
N THR A 87 -8.50 18.43 17.71
CA THR A 87 -8.37 19.72 18.41
C THR A 87 -6.95 20.02 18.88
N HIS A 88 -6.21 19.01 19.34
CA HIS A 88 -4.83 19.17 19.80
C HIS A 88 -3.89 19.55 18.66
N TRP A 89 -4.04 18.88 17.51
CA TRP A 89 -3.27 19.18 16.30
C TRP A 89 -3.61 20.56 15.74
N LEU A 90 -4.90 20.88 15.63
CA LEU A 90 -5.34 22.19 15.17
C LEU A 90 -4.84 23.30 16.09
N ARG A 91 -4.89 23.09 17.41
CA ARG A 91 -4.38 24.06 18.38
C ARG A 91 -2.89 24.32 18.19
N PHE A 92 -2.09 23.26 18.02
CA PHE A 92 -0.68 23.40 17.71
C PHE A 92 -0.43 24.25 16.45
N LEU A 93 -1.21 24.03 15.38
CA LEU A 93 -1.10 24.83 14.16
C LEU A 93 -1.47 26.30 14.38
N TYR A 94 -2.54 26.58 15.14
CA TYR A 94 -2.96 27.94 15.48
C TYR A 94 -1.95 28.68 16.36
N ASP A 95 -1.23 27.98 17.23
CA ASP A 95 -0.19 28.57 18.08
C ASP A 95 1.10 28.86 17.29
N LEU A 96 1.28 28.25 16.10
CA LEU A 96 2.48 28.35 15.27
C LEU A 96 2.31 29.25 14.03
N LEU A 97 1.13 29.28 13.42
CA LEU A 97 0.87 29.86 12.10
C LEU A 97 -0.22 30.93 12.16
N TYR A 98 -0.20 31.84 11.18
CA TYR A 98 -1.37 32.70 10.95
C TYR A 98 -2.55 31.88 10.45
N PRO A 99 -3.80 32.22 10.82
CA PRO A 99 -4.99 31.45 10.43
C PRO A 99 -5.11 31.21 8.92
N GLU A 100 -4.70 32.16 8.10
CA GLU A 100 -4.69 32.10 6.64
C GLU A 100 -3.69 31.09 6.06
N ASP A 101 -2.60 30.77 6.77
CA ASP A 101 -1.56 29.84 6.31
C ASP A 101 -1.88 28.37 6.64
N ILE A 102 -2.73 28.14 7.64
CA ILE A 102 -3.09 26.81 8.15
C ILE A 102 -3.64 25.87 7.05
N PRO A 103 -4.58 26.29 6.18
CA PRO A 103 -5.06 25.44 5.09
C PRO A 103 -3.95 25.01 4.14
N THR A 104 -3.09 25.94 3.74
CA THR A 104 -1.96 25.70 2.82
C THR A 104 -0.97 24.70 3.40
N VAL A 105 -0.61 24.85 4.68
CA VAL A 105 0.31 23.92 5.35
C VAL A 105 -0.31 22.52 5.49
N GLN A 106 -1.60 22.43 5.82
CA GLN A 106 -2.28 21.14 5.89
C GLN A 106 -2.39 20.46 4.53
N GLU A 107 -2.65 21.22 3.46
CA GLU A 107 -2.62 20.71 2.09
C GLU A 107 -1.24 20.19 1.71
N PHE A 108 -0.17 20.92 2.04
CA PHE A 108 1.20 20.49 1.80
C PHE A 108 1.54 19.18 2.56
N ILE A 109 1.16 19.07 3.83
CA ILE A 109 1.32 17.84 4.61
C ILE A 109 0.56 16.68 3.94
N GLY A 110 -0.68 16.92 3.49
CA GLY A 110 -1.49 15.95 2.76
C GLY A 110 -0.83 15.49 1.45
N TYR A 111 -0.26 16.43 0.69
CA TYR A 111 0.50 16.14 -0.52
C TYR A 111 1.71 15.22 -0.24
N CYS A 112 2.41 15.41 0.88
CA CYS A 112 3.51 14.54 1.29
C CYS A 112 3.08 13.10 1.65
N LEU A 113 1.79 12.83 1.84
CA LEU A 113 1.26 11.48 2.07
C LEU A 113 0.95 10.74 0.77
N ILE A 114 0.86 11.46 -0.34
CA ILE A 114 0.62 10.90 -1.67
C ILE A 114 1.97 10.48 -2.25
N PRO A 115 2.12 9.23 -2.71
CA PRO A 115 3.37 8.76 -3.29
C PRO A 115 3.61 9.46 -4.64
N SER A 116 4.19 10.66 -4.62
CA SER A 116 4.63 11.42 -5.79
C SER A 116 6.15 11.26 -6.01
N ASP A 117 6.57 11.23 -7.27
CA ASP A 117 7.94 10.89 -7.66
C ASP A 117 9.02 11.87 -7.18
N ASN A 118 8.69 13.03 -6.59
CA ASN A 118 9.72 13.99 -6.14
C ASN A 118 9.99 13.96 -4.62
N ALA A 119 9.02 13.53 -3.80
CA ALA A 119 9.17 13.50 -2.34
C ALA A 119 9.58 12.11 -1.79
N HIS A 120 9.40 11.06 -2.60
CA HIS A 120 9.61 9.66 -2.19
C HIS A 120 10.75 8.95 -2.93
N VAL A 121 11.51 9.67 -3.76
CA VAL A 121 12.77 9.14 -4.34
C VAL A 121 13.87 9.24 -3.28
N ARG A 122 14.13 8.11 -2.62
CA ARG A 122 15.37 7.81 -1.91
C ARG A 122 15.81 6.39 -2.27
#